data_AF-A0A368N856-F1
#
_entry.id   AF-A0A368N856-F1
#
_cell.length_a   1.000
_cell.length_b   1.000
_cell.length_c   1.000
_cell.angle_alpha   90.00
_cell.angle_beta   90.00
_cell.angle_gamma   90.00
#
_symmetry.space_group_name_H-M   'P 1'
#
loop_
_entity.id
_entity.type
_entity.pdbx_description
1 polymer ?
#
loop_
_entity_poly.entity_id
_entity_poly.type
_entity_poly.pdbx_seq_one_letter_code
_entity_poly.pdbx_strand_id
1 'polypeptide(L)'
;MNHVPDAALDAIDDFGEGLLTGTPSAFAVRLRSDLRLRVRPRDDGTARCRYETAHTRAPPTLRGRGSFVTTVVDGIDDRFREWGVEPPESYAYVETVDGRHHYEGALRVP
;
A
#
# COMPACT_ATOMS: atom_id res chain seq x y z
N MET A 1 -13.14 13.98 -3.48
CA MET A 1 -13.08 12.58 -3.05
C MET A 1 -12.46 11.79 -4.20
N ASN A 2 -11.21 11.34 -4.08
CA ASN A 2 -10.62 10.48 -5.11
C ASN A 2 -11.00 9.04 -4.76
N HIS A 3 -11.56 8.33 -5.73
CA HIS A 3 -12.08 6.97 -5.56
C HIS A 3 -10.92 5.99 -5.39
N VAL A 4 -10.82 5.33 -4.23
CA VAL A 4 -10.02 4.11 -4.08
C VAL A 4 -10.80 2.99 -4.78
N PRO A 5 -10.20 2.21 -5.69
CA PRO A 5 -10.94 1.14 -6.38
C PRO A 5 -11.50 0.09 -5.41
N ASP A 6 -12.72 -0.38 -5.63
CA ASP A 6 -13.38 -1.37 -4.77
C ASP A 6 -12.53 -2.64 -4.60
N ALA A 7 -11.92 -3.13 -5.70
CA ALA A 7 -11.03 -4.28 -5.65
C ALA A 7 -9.80 -4.10 -4.73
N ALA A 8 -9.40 -2.86 -4.43
CA ALA A 8 -8.35 -2.60 -3.46
C ALA A 8 -8.88 -2.64 -2.02
N LEU A 9 -10.12 -2.21 -1.79
CA LEU A 9 -10.79 -2.33 -0.50
C LEU A 9 -11.06 -3.80 -0.18
N ASP A 10 -11.64 -4.54 -1.12
CA ASP A 10 -11.90 -5.98 -0.99
C ASP A 10 -10.61 -6.76 -0.64
N ALA A 11 -9.50 -6.44 -1.32
CA ALA A 11 -8.21 -7.10 -1.04
C ALA A 11 -7.63 -6.74 0.33
N ILE A 12 -7.90 -5.54 0.85
CA ILE A 12 -7.51 -5.16 2.23
C ILE A 12 -8.40 -5.88 3.23
N ASP A 13 -9.67 -6.09 2.91
CA ASP A 13 -10.61 -6.81 3.76
C ASP A 13 -10.26 -8.28 3.88
N ASP A 14 -10.01 -8.94 2.76
CA ASP A 14 -9.53 -10.33 2.75
C ASP A 14 -8.22 -10.46 3.55
N PHE A 15 -7.31 -9.47 3.43
CA PHE A 15 -6.08 -9.43 4.21
C PHE A 15 -6.35 -9.26 5.70
N GLY A 16 -7.24 -8.35 6.09
CA GLY A 16 -7.66 -8.08 7.46
C GLY A 16 -8.36 -9.27 8.12
N GLU A 17 -9.29 -9.92 7.41
CA GLU A 17 -9.92 -11.17 7.84
C GLU A 17 -8.90 -12.28 8.04
N GLY A 18 -7.91 -12.37 7.14
CA GLY A 18 -6.80 -13.29 7.25
C GLY A 18 -5.97 -13.06 8.53
N LEU A 19 -5.80 -11.82 8.99
CA LEU A 19 -5.12 -11.53 10.25
C LEU A 19 -5.88 -12.11 11.46
N LEU A 20 -7.22 -12.05 11.46
CA LEU A 20 -8.04 -12.60 12.54
C LEU A 20 -7.90 -14.13 12.67
N THR A 21 -7.59 -14.81 11.57
CA THR A 21 -7.41 -16.27 11.53
C THR A 21 -5.94 -16.70 11.61
N GLY A 22 -5.01 -15.74 11.68
CA GLY A 22 -3.57 -16.00 11.64
C GLY A 22 -3.07 -16.48 10.28
N THR A 23 -3.84 -16.29 9.20
CA THR A 23 -3.49 -16.71 7.83
C THR A 23 -3.64 -15.57 6.81
N PRO A 24 -3.02 -14.38 7.04
CA PRO A 24 -3.13 -13.26 6.12
C PRO A 24 -2.56 -13.62 4.74
N SER A 25 -3.33 -13.31 3.69
CA SER A 25 -2.92 -13.59 2.32
C SER A 25 -2.21 -12.41 1.67
N ALA A 26 -1.10 -12.72 1.03
CA ALA A 26 -0.33 -11.80 0.21
C ALA A 26 -1.13 -11.35 -1.03
N PHE A 27 -1.35 -10.04 -1.22
CA PHE A 27 -2.11 -9.52 -2.37
C PHE A 27 -1.35 -8.49 -3.21
N ALA A 28 -1.84 -8.28 -4.44
CA ALA A 28 -1.36 -7.24 -5.34
C ALA A 28 -2.56 -6.70 -6.15
N VAL A 29 -2.74 -5.39 -6.13
CA VAL A 29 -3.87 -4.72 -6.78
C VAL A 29 -3.41 -3.51 -7.56
N ARG A 30 -4.11 -3.24 -8.66
CA ARG A 30 -3.89 -2.06 -9.49
C ARG A 30 -4.82 -0.94 -9.02
N LEU A 31 -4.26 0.13 -8.48
CA LEU A 31 -5.03 1.30 -8.05
C LEU A 31 -5.35 2.23 -9.23
N ARG A 32 -4.43 2.32 -10.20
CA ARG A 32 -4.57 3.10 -11.45
C ARG A 32 -3.67 2.53 -12.54
N SER A 33 -3.66 3.13 -13.73
CA SER A 33 -2.75 2.76 -14.81
C SER A 33 -1.28 2.79 -14.44
N ASP A 34 -0.88 3.79 -13.69
CA ASP A 34 0.48 4.04 -13.27
C ASP A 34 0.76 3.61 -11.83
N LEU A 35 -0.25 3.37 -10.99
CA LEU A 35 -0.11 3.07 -9.55
C LEU A 35 -0.58 1.64 -9.22
N ARG A 36 0.30 0.86 -8.58
CA ARG A 36 -0.01 -0.48 -8.05
C ARG A 36 0.35 -0.55 -6.58
N LEU A 37 -0.37 -1.38 -5.84
CA LEU A 37 -0.12 -1.72 -4.45
C LEU A 37 0.18 -3.22 -4.34
N ARG A 38 1.16 -3.58 -3.52
CA ARG A 38 1.42 -4.95 -3.10
C ARG A 38 1.60 -5.00 -1.60
N VAL A 39 1.00 -6.00 -0.97
CA VAL A 39 1.19 -6.29 0.44
C VAL A 39 1.63 -7.73 0.60
N ARG A 40 2.63 -7.92 1.45
CA ARG A 40 3.18 -9.23 1.79
C ARG A 40 3.33 -9.32 3.31
N PRO A 41 2.54 -10.17 4.00
CA PRO A 41 2.75 -10.41 5.43
C PRO A 41 4.14 -11.00 5.67
N ARG A 42 4.63 -10.82 6.90
CA ARG A 42 5.90 -11.35 7.40
C ARG A 42 5.65 -12.01 8.76
N ASP A 43 6.55 -12.90 9.14
CA ASP A 43 6.46 -13.67 10.38
C ASP A 43 6.86 -12.86 11.64
N ASP A 44 7.04 -11.54 11.51
CA ASP A 44 7.57 -10.63 12.54
C ASP A 44 6.52 -9.63 13.07
N GLY A 45 5.22 -9.89 12.83
CA GLY A 45 4.15 -8.96 13.20
C GLY A 45 4.11 -7.71 12.30
N THR A 46 4.67 -7.80 11.10
CA THR A 46 4.59 -6.74 10.10
C THR A 46 4.13 -7.26 8.74
N ALA A 47 3.74 -6.35 7.85
CA ALA A 47 3.59 -6.63 6.44
C ALA A 47 4.37 -5.61 5.60
N ARG A 48 5.09 -6.07 4.59
CA ARG A 48 5.73 -5.19 3.61
C ARG A 48 4.64 -4.63 2.70
N CYS A 49 4.46 -3.31 2.72
CA CYS A 49 3.61 -2.60 1.79
C CYS A 49 4.48 -1.89 0.76
N ARG A 50 4.20 -2.13 -0.52
CA ARG A 50 4.93 -1.54 -1.65
C ARG A 50 3.97 -0.92 -2.64
N TYR A 51 4.24 0.33 -2.98
CA TYR A 51 3.63 1.01 -4.11
C TYR A 51 4.60 1.05 -5.29
N GLU A 52 4.07 0.84 -6.49
CA GLU A 52 4.83 0.89 -7.74
C GLU A 52 4.24 1.98 -8.63
N THR A 53 5.04 3.01 -8.97
CA THR A 53 4.59 4.15 -9.79
C THR A 53 5.37 4.23 -11.10
N ALA A 54 4.70 4.29 -12.24
CA ALA A 54 5.33 4.59 -13.53
C ALA A 54 5.34 6.12 -13.75
N HIS A 55 6.49 6.78 -13.57
CA HIS A 55 6.63 8.22 -13.77
C HIS A 55 8.08 8.60 -14.11
N THR A 56 8.30 9.83 -14.59
CA THR A 56 9.63 10.40 -14.88
C THR A 56 10.40 10.93 -13.67
N ARG A 57 9.77 11.06 -12.50
CA ARG A 57 10.38 11.64 -11.29
C ARG A 57 10.23 10.66 -10.13
N ALA A 58 11.14 10.66 -9.18
CA ALA A 58 11.05 9.88 -7.95
C ALA A 58 11.28 10.78 -6.72
N PRO A 59 10.25 11.50 -6.21
CA PRO A 59 10.36 12.17 -4.92
C PRO A 59 10.72 11.14 -3.84
N PRO A 60 11.34 11.59 -2.72
CA PRO A 60 11.82 10.69 -1.67
C PRO A 60 10.71 9.91 -0.97
N THR A 61 9.48 10.43 -0.98
CA THR A 61 8.29 9.75 -0.43
C THR A 61 7.16 9.70 -1.45
N LEU A 62 6.31 8.68 -1.33
CA LEU A 62 5.18 8.48 -2.24
C LEU A 62 4.23 9.68 -2.26
N ARG A 63 3.93 10.27 -1.09
CA ARG A 63 3.07 11.47 -0.97
C ARG A 63 3.69 12.73 -1.57
N GLY A 64 5.02 12.78 -1.68
CA GLY A 64 5.73 13.83 -2.42
C GLY A 64 5.42 13.85 -3.93
N ARG A 65 4.69 12.84 -4.44
CA ARG A 65 4.24 12.75 -5.83
C ARG A 65 3.20 13.82 -6.20
N GLY A 66 2.33 14.20 -5.26
CA GLY A 66 1.26 15.15 -5.48
C GLY A 66 -0.09 14.71 -4.90
N SER A 67 -1.00 15.68 -4.81
CA SER A 67 -2.28 15.56 -4.08
C SER A 67 -3.13 14.36 -4.47
N PHE A 68 -3.17 13.99 -5.75
CA PHE A 68 -3.96 12.85 -6.20
C PHE A 68 -3.48 11.53 -5.58
N VAL A 69 -2.16 11.27 -5.63
CA VAL A 69 -1.58 10.06 -5.04
C VAL A 69 -1.73 10.08 -3.54
N THR A 70 -1.55 11.24 -2.90
CA THR A 70 -1.80 11.42 -1.47
C THR A 70 -3.21 10.97 -1.09
N THR A 71 -4.26 11.45 -1.77
CA THR A 71 -5.64 11.05 -1.44
C THR A 71 -5.88 9.54 -1.59
N VAL A 72 -5.32 8.91 -2.63
CA VAL A 72 -5.47 7.46 -2.81
C VAL A 72 -4.76 6.69 -1.69
N VAL A 73 -3.54 7.08 -1.35
CA VAL A 73 -2.75 6.45 -0.28
C VAL A 73 -3.41 6.67 1.08
N ASP A 74 -3.98 7.85 1.33
CA ASP A 74 -4.69 8.15 2.57
C ASP A 74 -5.93 7.26 2.72
N GLY A 75 -6.72 7.08 1.65
CA GLY A 75 -7.88 6.18 1.69
C GLY A 75 -7.50 4.70 1.89
N ILE A 76 -6.37 4.26 1.32
CA ILE A 76 -5.83 2.91 1.57
C ILE A 76 -5.38 2.77 3.03
N ASP A 77 -4.63 3.76 3.53
CA ASP A 77 -4.16 3.79 4.92
C ASP A 77 -5.33 3.81 5.91
N ASP A 78 -6.41 4.54 5.61
CA ASP A 78 -7.63 4.55 6.42
C ASP A 78 -8.30 3.17 6.46
N ARG A 79 -8.40 2.48 5.31
CA ARG A 79 -8.95 1.11 5.30
C ARG A 79 -8.08 0.12 6.07
N PHE A 80 -6.75 0.23 6.02
CA PHE A 80 -5.87 -0.57 6.89
C PHE A 80 -6.13 -0.30 8.37
N ARG A 81 -6.29 0.97 8.78
CA ARG A 81 -6.55 1.33 10.18
C ARG A 81 -7.86 0.77 10.71
N GLU A 82 -8.88 0.63 9.87
CA GLU A 82 -10.15 -0.01 10.26
C GLU A 82 -9.98 -1.48 10.66
N TRP A 83 -8.94 -2.15 10.16
CA TRP A 83 -8.53 -3.49 10.56
C TRP A 83 -7.48 -3.52 11.69
N GLY A 84 -7.17 -2.37 12.29
CA GLY A 84 -6.11 -2.26 13.31
C GLY A 84 -4.70 -2.37 12.75
N VAL A 85 -4.51 -2.31 11.43
CA VAL A 85 -3.20 -2.34 10.79
C VAL A 85 -2.65 -0.92 10.74
N GLU A 86 -1.50 -0.65 11.36
CA GLU A 86 -0.91 0.70 11.34
C GLU A 86 0.01 0.91 10.13
N PRO A 87 -0.30 1.86 9.25
CA PRO A 87 0.60 2.26 8.16
C PRO A 87 1.86 2.98 8.66
N PRO A 88 2.96 2.95 7.89
CA PRO A 88 4.15 3.73 8.20
C PRO A 88 3.86 5.24 8.08
N GLU A 89 4.67 6.07 8.75
CA GLU A 89 4.61 7.53 8.60
C GLU A 89 4.78 7.96 7.13
N SER A 90 5.67 7.26 6.40
CA SER A 90 5.84 7.46 4.98
C SER A 90 6.26 6.18 4.25
N TYR A 91 5.87 6.10 2.98
CA TYR A 91 6.40 5.12 2.04
C TYR A 91 7.59 5.73 1.33
N ALA A 92 8.80 5.27 1.66
CA ALA A 92 10.06 5.82 1.17
C ALA A 92 10.42 5.22 -0.19
N TYR A 93 11.00 6.03 -1.07
CA TYR A 93 11.57 5.53 -2.32
C TYR A 93 12.72 4.55 -2.02
N VAL A 94 12.68 3.38 -2.65
CA VAL A 94 13.70 2.34 -2.49
C VAL A 94 14.53 2.21 -3.76
N GLU A 95 13.88 2.03 -4.90
CA GLU A 95 14.56 1.73 -6.17
C GLU A 95 13.64 2.01 -7.37
N THR A 96 14.20 1.86 -8.57
CA THR A 96 13.44 1.85 -9.82
C THR A 96 13.71 0.55 -10.56
N VAL A 97 12.65 -0.22 -10.85
CA VAL A 97 12.72 -1.49 -11.58
C VAL A 97 11.79 -1.39 -12.79
N ASP A 98 12.29 -1.72 -13.98
CA ASP A 98 11.52 -1.70 -15.23
C ASP A 98 10.72 -0.39 -15.46
N GLY A 99 11.34 0.75 -15.14
CA GLY A 99 10.71 2.07 -15.28
C GLY A 99 9.62 2.38 -14.24
N ARG A 100 9.50 1.57 -13.19
CA ARG A 100 8.58 1.79 -12.06
C ARG A 100 9.37 2.09 -10.79
N HIS A 101 9.03 3.19 -10.14
CA HIS A 101 9.57 3.55 -8.85
C HIS A 101 8.89 2.75 -7.74
N HIS A 102 9.67 2.10 -6.89
CA HIS A 102 9.22 1.36 -5.73
C HIS A 102 9.26 2.26 -4.50
N TYR A 103 8.12 2.34 -3.82
CA TYR A 103 7.96 3.02 -2.55
C TYR A 103 7.52 2.03 -1.50
N GLU A 104 8.22 1.95 -0.37
CA GLU A 104 7.98 0.91 0.61
C GLU A 104 7.85 1.43 2.03
N GLY A 105 7.12 0.67 2.83
CA GLY A 105 7.12 0.80 4.27
C GLY A 105 6.52 -0.45 4.92
N ALA A 106 6.71 -0.56 6.23
CA ALA A 106 6.20 -1.67 7.01
C ALA A 106 4.85 -1.27 7.63
N LEU A 107 3.83 -2.08 7.36
CA LEU A 107 2.57 -2.07 8.12
C LEU A 107 2.81 -2.84 9.42
N ARG A 108 2.34 -2.32 10.55
CA ARG A 108 2.24 -3.11 11.79
C ARG A 108 0.90 -3.81 11.79
N VAL A 109 0.89 -5.10 12.13
CA VAL A 109 -0.34 -5.89 12.20
C VAL A 109 -0.60 -6.29 13.66
N PRO A 110 -1.88 -6.42 14.06
CA PRO A 110 -2.27 -6.80 15.42
C PRO A 110 -1.87 -8.23 15.82
#